data_AF-A0A662BFL6-F1
#
_entry.id   AF-A0A662BFL6-F1
#
_cell.length_a   1.000
_cell.length_b   1.000
_cell.length_c   1.000
_cell.angle_alpha   90.00
_cell.angle_beta   90.00
_cell.angle_gamma   90.00
#
_symmetry.space_group_name_H-M   'P 1'
#
loop_
_entity.id
_entity.type
_entity.pdbx_description
1 polymer ?
#
loop_
_entity_poly.entity_id
_entity_poly.type
_entity_poly.pdbx_seq_one_letter_code
_entity_poly.pdbx_strand_id
1 'polypeptide(L)'
;MKKDILIVALVFFTGFSGFANMHPTDTIVVNEKESKQIEDDLDSLLNLWYVKTAIKSSDSKTIKLPDSIVNIKQIPDSVLIARLNAIPSLIELPYNQIIRRYIEVYTKRKSAPILIGLTDYYFPMIEEILDKY
;
A
#
# COMPACT_ATOMS: atom_id res chain seq x y z
N MET A 1 76.83 16.85 -23.54
CA MET A 1 75.94 17.97 -23.24
C MET A 1 74.55 17.83 -23.85
N LYS A 2 74.37 17.85 -25.19
CA LYS A 2 73.01 17.75 -25.79
C LYS A 2 72.31 16.40 -25.57
N LYS A 3 73.08 15.30 -25.50
CA LYS A 3 72.57 13.93 -25.29
C LYS A 3 72.12 13.70 -23.84
N ASP A 4 72.86 14.27 -22.89
CA ASP A 4 72.58 14.16 -21.46
C ASP A 4 71.31 14.92 -21.07
N ILE A 5 71.05 16.07 -21.71
CA ILE A 5 69.81 16.84 -21.55
C ILE A 5 68.58 16.05 -22.05
N LEU A 6 68.74 15.28 -23.13
CA LEU A 6 67.64 14.50 -23.72
C LEU A 6 67.26 13.31 -22.84
N ILE A 7 68.23 12.69 -22.16
CA ILE A 7 67.99 11.59 -21.20
C ILE A 7 67.26 12.12 -19.96
N VAL A 8 67.65 13.29 -19.44
CA VAL A 8 66.98 13.91 -18.29
C VAL A 8 65.52 14.29 -18.63
N ALA A 9 65.27 14.79 -19.85
CA ALA A 9 63.91 15.08 -20.31
C ALA A 9 63.04 13.82 -20.44
N LEU A 10 63.62 12.69 -20.89
CA LEU A 10 62.90 11.41 -21.02
C LEU A 10 62.49 10.85 -19.66
N VAL A 11 63.38 10.90 -18.66
CA VAL A 11 63.10 10.45 -17.28
C VAL A 11 62.01 11.30 -16.63
N PHE A 12 61.97 12.60 -16.91
CA PHE A 12 60.92 13.49 -16.42
C PHE A 12 59.56 13.22 -17.08
N PHE A 13 59.56 12.84 -18.37
CA PHE A 13 58.33 12.51 -19.11
C PHE A 13 57.70 11.19 -18.66
N THR A 14 58.51 10.19 -18.28
CA THR A 14 57.99 8.93 -17.72
C THR A 14 57.54 9.03 -16.26
N GLY A 15 58.00 10.05 -15.52
CA GLY A 15 57.62 10.27 -14.12
C GLY A 15 56.23 10.89 -13.90
N PHE A 16 55.58 11.39 -14.96
CA PHE A 16 54.31 12.12 -14.85
C PHE A 16 53.05 11.25 -15.00
N SER A 17 53.17 9.93 -15.16
CA SER A 17 52.03 9.01 -15.32
C SER A 17 51.66 8.31 -13.99
N GLY A 18 51.54 9.09 -12.92
CA GLY A 18 51.29 8.61 -11.55
C GLY A 18 49.98 9.05 -10.89
N PHE A 19 49.08 9.76 -11.59
CA PHE A 19 47.78 10.14 -11.04
C PHE A 19 46.66 9.53 -11.89
N ALA A 20 46.39 8.25 -11.67
CA ALA A 20 45.08 7.70 -11.98
C ALA A 20 44.11 8.22 -10.90
N ASN A 21 43.16 9.08 -11.28
CA ASN A 21 42.06 9.44 -10.40
C ASN A 21 41.25 8.17 -10.12
N MET A 22 41.28 7.72 -8.87
CA MET A 22 40.38 6.68 -8.38
C MET A 22 38.96 7.25 -8.47
N HIS A 23 38.19 6.78 -9.44
CA HIS A 23 36.78 7.13 -9.55
C HIS A 23 36.09 6.67 -8.26
N PRO A 24 35.26 7.50 -7.60
CA PRO A 24 34.46 7.01 -6.50
C PRO A 24 33.63 5.83 -7.00
N THR A 25 33.59 4.74 -6.23
CA THR A 25 32.68 3.63 -6.50
C THR A 25 31.27 4.19 -6.60
N ASP A 26 30.57 3.95 -7.71
CA ASP A 26 29.15 4.31 -7.94
C ASP A 26 28.20 3.50 -7.03
N THR A 27 28.67 3.12 -5.84
CA THR A 27 27.86 2.50 -4.81
C THR A 27 27.32 3.64 -3.95
N ILE A 28 26.06 3.98 -4.17
CA ILE A 28 25.29 4.77 -3.21
C ILE A 28 25.44 4.07 -1.86
N VAL A 29 26.05 4.73 -0.87
CA VAL A 29 26.06 4.25 0.51
C VAL A 29 24.64 4.45 1.02
N VAL A 30 23.74 3.54 0.66
CA VAL A 30 22.37 3.57 1.13
C VAL A 30 22.43 3.24 2.61
N ASN A 31 22.15 4.25 3.44
CA ASN A 31 21.95 4.05 4.85
C ASN A 31 20.78 3.06 5.01
N GLU A 32 20.95 1.96 5.76
CA GLU A 32 19.91 0.94 5.95
C GLU A 32 18.57 1.53 6.42
N LYS A 33 18.62 2.66 7.13
CA LYS A 33 17.44 3.40 7.55
C LYS A 33 16.73 4.12 6.39
N GLU A 34 17.50 4.67 5.46
CA GLU A 34 16.97 5.33 4.25
C GLU A 34 16.41 4.29 3.27
N SER A 35 17.05 3.13 3.10
CA SER A 35 16.48 2.04 2.28
C SER A 35 15.13 1.58 2.82
N LYS A 36 15.01 1.41 4.14
CA LYS A 36 13.74 0.99 4.75
C LYS A 36 12.65 2.04 4.60
N GLN A 37 12.98 3.33 4.77
CA GLN A 37 12.03 4.40 4.52
C GLN A 37 11.56 4.42 3.06
N ILE A 38 12.49 4.23 2.11
CA ILE A 38 12.15 4.16 0.69
C ILE A 38 11.25 2.95 0.40
N GLU A 39 11.51 1.80 1.01
CA GLU A 39 10.68 0.60 0.90
C GLU A 39 9.27 0.82 1.46
N ASP A 40 9.15 1.36 2.68
CA ASP A 40 7.88 1.68 3.33
C ASP A 40 7.06 2.72 2.52
N ASP A 41 7.75 3.73 1.95
CA ASP A 41 7.13 4.76 1.11
C ASP A 41 6.66 4.19 -0.23
N LEU A 42 7.44 3.27 -0.83
CA LEU A 42 7.06 2.54 -2.03
C LEU A 42 5.84 1.66 -1.79
N ASP A 43 5.81 0.93 -0.67
CA ASP A 43 4.68 0.09 -0.27
C ASP A 43 3.42 0.94 -0.05
N SER A 44 3.56 2.09 0.61
CA SER A 44 2.45 3.05 0.77
C SER A 44 1.95 3.59 -0.56
N LEU A 45 2.86 3.96 -1.48
CA LEU A 45 2.49 4.48 -2.80
C LEU A 45 1.82 3.40 -3.65
N LEU A 46 2.33 2.17 -3.61
CA LEU A 46 1.77 1.02 -4.31
C LEU A 46 0.36 0.72 -3.80
N ASN A 47 0.16 0.70 -2.48
CA ASN A 47 -1.15 0.53 -1.87
C ASN A 47 -2.12 1.63 -2.34
N LEU A 48 -1.72 2.91 -2.26
CA LEU A 48 -2.54 4.03 -2.74
C LEU A 48 -2.91 3.89 -4.22
N TRP A 49 -1.99 3.42 -5.06
CA TRP A 49 -2.25 3.17 -6.47
C TRP A 49 -3.26 2.03 -6.67
N TYR A 50 -3.12 0.92 -5.95
CA TYR A 50 -4.09 -0.19 -5.99
C TYR A 50 -5.48 0.27 -5.57
N VAL A 51 -5.59 1.03 -4.46
CA VAL A 51 -6.85 1.61 -4.00
C VAL A 51 -7.48 2.48 -5.09
N LYS A 52 -6.68 3.38 -5.69
CA LYS A 52 -7.16 4.27 -6.74
C LYS A 52 -7.60 3.51 -8.00
N THR A 53 -6.88 2.46 -8.36
CA THR A 53 -7.20 1.62 -9.53
C THR A 53 -8.46 0.80 -9.30
N ALA A 54 -8.61 0.18 -8.12
CA ALA A 54 -9.81 -0.58 -7.75
C ALA A 54 -11.08 0.30 -7.74
N ILE A 55 -10.99 1.51 -7.17
CA ILE A 55 -12.09 2.47 -7.19
C ILE A 55 -12.43 2.93 -8.63
N LYS A 56 -11.42 3.01 -9.51
CA LYS A 56 -11.62 3.39 -10.91
C LYS A 56 -12.19 2.24 -11.75
N SER A 57 -11.86 1.00 -11.44
CA SER A 57 -12.38 -0.19 -12.13
C SER A 57 -13.77 -0.59 -11.66
N SER A 58 -14.21 -0.15 -10.46
CA SER A 58 -15.58 -0.32 -10.00
C SER A 58 -16.54 0.63 -10.73
N ASP A 59 -16.77 0.37 -12.02
CA ASP A 59 -17.79 1.03 -12.84
C ASP A 59 -19.23 0.58 -12.43
N SER A 60 -19.33 -0.31 -11.45
CA SER A 60 -20.59 -0.80 -10.92
C SER A 60 -21.01 -0.01 -9.68
N LYS A 61 -21.94 0.93 -9.90
CA LYS A 61 -22.86 1.46 -8.89
C LYS A 61 -22.14 2.06 -7.67
N THR A 62 -21.72 3.31 -7.81
CA THR A 62 -21.28 4.15 -6.68
C THR A 62 -22.30 4.01 -5.55
N ILE A 63 -21.98 3.24 -4.52
CA ILE A 63 -22.75 3.21 -3.28
C ILE A 63 -22.55 4.62 -2.74
N LYS A 64 -23.51 5.51 -3.00
CA LYS A 64 -23.54 6.83 -2.38
C LYS A 64 -23.73 6.59 -0.90
N LEU A 65 -22.63 6.46 -0.17
CA LEU A 65 -22.68 6.49 1.26
C LEU A 65 -23.24 7.85 1.65
N PRO A 66 -24.29 7.90 2.47
CA PRO A 66 -24.80 9.18 2.94
C PRO A 66 -23.66 9.91 3.66
N ASP A 67 -23.43 11.17 3.29
CA ASP A 67 -22.42 12.05 3.92
C ASP A 67 -22.64 12.20 5.44
N SER A 68 -23.84 11.85 5.90
CA SER A 68 -24.23 11.84 7.31
C SER A 68 -23.96 10.49 7.94
N ILE A 69 -23.19 10.49 9.03
CA ILE A 69 -23.01 9.34 9.93
C ILE A 69 -24.41 8.86 10.35
N VAL A 70 -24.86 7.75 9.78
CA VAL A 70 -26.14 7.14 10.16
C VAL A 70 -26.03 6.72 11.62
N ASN A 71 -26.79 7.36 12.50
CA ASN A 71 -26.83 6.98 13.91
C ASN A 71 -27.66 5.71 14.09
N ILE A 72 -27.00 4.55 13.95
CA ILE A 72 -27.61 3.22 14.08
C ILE A 72 -28.42 3.05 15.37
N LYS A 73 -28.05 3.76 16.46
CA LYS A 73 -28.81 3.71 17.72
C LYS A 73 -30.24 4.25 17.59
N GLN A 74 -30.51 5.09 16.60
CA GLN A 74 -31.84 5.63 16.33
C GLN A 74 -32.67 4.71 15.41
N ILE A 75 -32.07 3.65 14.85
CA ILE A 75 -32.78 2.70 14.01
C ILE A 75 -33.43 1.64 14.91
N PRO A 76 -34.76 1.42 14.80
CA PRO A 76 -35.44 0.38 15.57
C PRO A 76 -35.07 -1.02 15.06
N ASP A 77 -35.13 -2.00 15.97
CA ASP A 77 -34.71 -3.38 15.70
C ASP A 77 -35.54 -4.04 14.61
N SER A 78 -36.84 -3.75 14.54
CA SER A 78 -37.73 -4.25 13.50
C SER A 78 -37.23 -3.92 12.08
N VAL A 79 -36.62 -2.74 11.90
CA VAL A 79 -36.06 -2.32 10.61
C VAL A 79 -34.77 -3.08 10.31
N LEU A 80 -33.91 -3.32 11.30
CA LEU A 80 -32.69 -4.09 11.11
C LEU A 80 -33.00 -5.56 10.81
N ILE A 81 -33.97 -6.15 11.50
CA ILE A 81 -34.47 -7.50 11.25
C ILE A 81 -35.01 -7.61 9.82
N ALA A 82 -35.88 -6.67 9.41
CA ALA A 82 -36.44 -6.66 8.06
C ALA A 82 -35.36 -6.54 6.98
N ARG A 83 -34.33 -5.72 7.22
CA ARG A 83 -33.18 -5.59 6.31
C ARG A 83 -32.35 -6.85 6.22
N LEU A 84 -32.03 -7.49 7.36
CA LEU A 84 -31.29 -8.76 7.37
C LEU A 84 -32.03 -9.85 6.60
N ASN A 85 -33.34 -9.95 6.80
CA ASN A 85 -34.19 -10.93 6.11
C ASN A 85 -34.33 -10.64 4.61
N ALA A 86 -34.09 -9.40 4.16
CA ALA A 86 -34.15 -9.03 2.76
C ALA A 86 -32.82 -9.27 2.01
N ILE A 87 -31.73 -9.59 2.71
CA ILE A 87 -30.45 -9.89 2.07
C ILE A 87 -30.53 -11.27 1.41
N PRO A 88 -30.22 -11.40 0.11
CA PRO A 88 -30.13 -12.69 -0.55
C PRO A 88 -28.90 -13.43 -0.02
N SER A 89 -29.10 -14.27 0.99
CA SER A 89 -28.06 -15.07 1.64
C SER A 89 -28.41 -16.55 1.55
N LEU A 90 -27.40 -17.39 1.35
CA LEU A 90 -27.55 -18.86 1.38
C LEU A 90 -27.75 -19.38 2.81
N ILE A 91 -27.36 -18.59 3.81
CA ILE A 91 -27.50 -18.91 5.23
C ILE A 91 -28.49 -17.96 5.90
N GLU A 92 -29.15 -18.43 6.95
CA GLU A 92 -29.99 -17.58 7.78
C GLU A 92 -29.16 -16.52 8.51
N LEU A 93 -29.67 -15.29 8.54
CA LEU A 93 -29.03 -14.16 9.22
C LEU A 93 -29.85 -13.79 10.47
N PRO A 94 -29.63 -14.46 11.62
CA PRO A 94 -30.39 -14.20 12.82
C PRO A 94 -30.13 -12.77 13.34
N TYR A 95 -31.09 -12.20 14.05
CA TYR A 95 -30.88 -10.95 14.77
C TYR A 95 -30.74 -11.21 16.26
N ASN A 96 -29.64 -10.72 16.85
CA ASN A 96 -29.41 -10.75 18.30
C ASN A 96 -28.57 -9.52 18.74
N GLN A 97 -28.36 -9.37 20.05
CA GLN A 97 -27.61 -8.23 20.59
C GLN A 97 -26.14 -8.16 20.13
N ILE A 98 -25.52 -9.31 19.87
CA ILE A 98 -24.14 -9.39 19.38
C ILE A 98 -24.09 -8.84 17.96
N ILE A 99 -24.99 -9.29 17.08
CA ILE A 99 -25.09 -8.84 15.69
C ILE A 99 -25.42 -7.34 15.62
N ARG A 100 -26.35 -6.86 16.45
CA ARG A 100 -26.63 -5.42 16.59
C ARG A 100 -25.36 -4.63 16.88
N ARG A 101 -24.55 -5.07 17.86
CA ARG A 101 -23.31 -4.40 18.24
C ARG A 101 -22.33 -4.34 17.06
N TYR A 102 -22.20 -5.43 16.30
CA TYR A 102 -21.31 -5.44 15.12
C TYR A 102 -21.82 -4.52 14.01
N ILE A 103 -23.13 -4.50 13.74
CA ILE A 103 -23.73 -3.54 12.80
C ILE A 103 -23.39 -2.11 13.24
N GLU A 104 -23.50 -1.79 14.53
CA GLU A 104 -23.15 -0.47 15.06
C GLU A 104 -21.66 -0.13 14.87
N VAL A 105 -20.75 -1.08 15.10
CA VAL A 105 -19.31 -0.89 14.93
C VAL A 105 -18.98 -0.61 13.47
N TYR A 106 -19.43 -1.46 12.55
CA TYR A 106 -19.08 -1.35 11.14
C TYR A 106 -19.76 -0.18 10.44
N THR A 107 -20.91 0.28 10.92
CA THR A 107 -21.55 1.47 10.35
C THR A 107 -20.91 2.77 10.87
N LYS A 108 -20.20 2.76 12.01
CA LYS A 108 -19.44 3.92 12.51
C LYS A 108 -17.99 3.96 12.02
N ARG A 109 -17.43 2.81 11.65
CA ARG A 109 -16.01 2.72 11.29
C ARG A 109 -15.78 3.34 9.91
N LYS A 110 -14.98 4.42 9.86
CA LYS A 110 -14.62 5.09 8.60
C LYS A 110 -13.94 4.16 7.58
N SER A 111 -13.33 3.06 8.03
CA SER A 111 -12.67 2.09 7.17
C SER A 111 -13.60 1.02 6.59
N ALA A 112 -14.82 0.82 7.12
CA ALA A 112 -15.72 -0.21 6.59
C ALA A 112 -16.16 0.06 5.14
N PRO A 113 -16.52 1.30 4.74
CA PRO A 113 -16.82 1.61 3.35
C PRO A 113 -15.64 1.42 2.41
N ILE A 114 -14.43 1.73 2.88
CA ILE A 114 -13.18 1.56 2.13
C ILE A 114 -12.93 0.07 1.88
N LEU A 115 -13.10 -0.76 2.92
CA LEU A 115 -12.97 -2.21 2.81
C LEU A 115 -13.97 -2.78 1.80
N ILE A 116 -15.24 -2.37 1.88
CA ILE A 116 -16.28 -2.80 0.92
C ILE A 116 -15.95 -2.31 -0.50
N GLY A 117 -15.39 -1.10 -0.67
CA GLY A 117 -14.98 -0.59 -1.97
C GLY A 117 -13.76 -1.29 -2.57
N LEU A 118 -12.98 -1.98 -1.75
CA LEU A 118 -11.79 -2.73 -2.14
C LEU A 118 -11.98 -4.24 -2.01
N THR A 119 -13.25 -4.68 -2.03
CA THR A 119 -13.61 -6.09 -1.90
C THR A 119 -12.88 -6.96 -2.92
N ASP A 120 -12.82 -6.55 -4.19
CA ASP A 120 -12.15 -7.28 -5.26
C ASP A 120 -10.64 -7.46 -5.04
N TYR A 121 -10.02 -6.57 -4.24
CA TYR A 121 -8.61 -6.65 -3.89
C TYR A 121 -8.37 -7.52 -2.64
N TYR A 122 -9.18 -7.34 -1.58
CA TYR A 122 -8.95 -8.01 -0.31
C TYR A 122 -9.55 -9.42 -0.22
N PHE A 123 -10.65 -9.72 -0.93
CA PHE A 123 -11.27 -11.05 -0.87
C PHE A 123 -10.35 -12.18 -1.32
N PRO A 124 -9.64 -12.09 -2.46
CA PRO A 124 -8.71 -13.14 -2.87
C PRO A 124 -7.65 -13.44 -1.80
N MET A 125 -7.12 -12.41 -1.15
CA MET A 125 -6.14 -12.57 -0.07
C MET A 125 -6.74 -13.23 1.18
N ILE A 126 -7.97 -12.86 1.54
CA ILE A 126 -8.69 -13.48 2.67
C ILE A 126 -8.99 -14.95 2.37
N GLU A 127 -9.46 -15.25 1.16
CA GLU A 127 -9.75 -16.63 0.71
C GLU A 127 -8.50 -17.50 0.75
N GLU A 128 -7.35 -17.03 0.24
CA GLU A 128 -6.08 -17.76 0.29
C GLU A 128 -5.67 -18.11 1.73
N ILE A 129 -5.84 -17.17 2.67
CA ILE A 129 -5.52 -17.40 4.08
C ILE A 129 -6.48 -18.43 4.69
N LEU A 130 -7.77 -18.34 4.37
CA LEU A 130 -8.79 -19.27 4.89
C LEU A 130 -8.59 -20.68 4.34
N ASP A 131 -8.24 -20.83 3.07
CA ASP A 131 -7.97 -22.13 2.42
C ASP A 131 -6.78 -22.88 3.05
N LYS A 132 -5.89 -22.15 3.74
CA LYS A 132 -4.75 -22.75 4.45
C LYS A 132 -5.17 -23.48 5.75
N TYR A 133 -6.35 -23.23 6.28
CA TYR A 133 -6.85 -23.77 7.56
C TYR A 133 -8.00 -24.76 7.36
#